data_AF-A0A9X1WDT8-F1
#
_entry.id   AF-A0A9X1WDT8-F1
#
_cell.length_a   1.000
_cell.length_b   1.000
_cell.length_c   1.000
_cell.angle_alpha   90.00
_cell.angle_beta   90.00
_cell.angle_gamma   90.00
#
_symmetry.space_group_name_H-M   'P 1'
#
loop_
_entity.id
_entity.type
_entity.pdbx_description
1 polymer ?
#
loop_
_entity_poly.entity_id
_entity_poly.type
_entity_poly.pdbx_seq_one_letter_code
_entity_poly.pdbx_strand_id
1 'polypeptide(L)'
;MSNMIYVVSWLLAVFIHLNTLKRTALTNTKDAIIEEIYSLLEINKSDEEPLVKETTFSHKFARIESKVKEFNGICKNNLIETNHDDFTELFTFDIDGGNQQILTTKCYDAVDYVDRVFHRHTQNRFSFFYMVRYELAGIVSTLVSLYLIVKFVYWLFGGNI
;
A
#
# COMPACT_ATOMS: atom_id res chain seq x y z
N MET A 1 17.76 11.33 -34.40
CA MET A 1 17.53 12.17 -33.20
C MET A 1 16.06 12.26 -32.81
N SER A 2 15.12 12.54 -33.74
CA SER A 2 13.68 12.68 -33.43
C SER A 2 13.06 11.46 -32.70
N ASN A 3 13.28 10.23 -33.22
CA ASN A 3 12.70 9.01 -32.63
C ASN A 3 13.20 8.70 -31.21
N MET A 4 14.44 9.06 -30.88
CA MET A 4 15.00 8.81 -29.54
C MET A 4 14.31 9.69 -28.49
N ILE A 5 14.00 10.94 -28.85
CA ILE A 5 13.28 11.87 -27.97
C ILE A 5 11.86 11.38 -27.70
N TYR A 6 11.17 10.85 -28.71
CA TYR A 6 9.84 10.25 -28.54
C TYR A 6 9.85 9.02 -27.63
N VAL A 7 10.83 8.13 -27.80
CA VAL A 7 10.98 6.94 -26.94
C VAL A 7 11.26 7.33 -25.49
N VAL A 8 12.19 8.27 -25.27
CA VAL A 8 12.51 8.76 -23.91
C VAL A 8 11.30 9.45 -23.28
N SER A 9 10.57 10.26 -24.04
CA SER A 9 9.35 10.93 -23.56
C SER A 9 8.25 9.94 -23.20
N TRP A 10 8.08 8.88 -24.00
CA TRP A 10 7.10 7.83 -23.72
C TRP A 10 7.47 7.03 -22.46
N LEU A 11 8.74 6.65 -22.30
CA LEU A 11 9.21 5.96 -21.09
C LEU A 11 9.03 6.82 -19.83
N LEU A 12 9.27 8.14 -19.94
CA LEU A 12 9.03 9.06 -18.84
C LEU A 12 7.54 9.15 -18.48
N ALA A 13 6.66 9.20 -19.48
CA ALA A 13 5.21 9.21 -19.26
C ALA A 13 4.74 7.91 -18.58
N VAL A 14 5.22 6.74 -19.03
CA VAL A 14 4.93 5.44 -18.40
C VAL A 14 5.43 5.43 -16.95
N PHE A 15 6.63 5.93 -16.69
CA PHE A 15 7.18 6.03 -15.33
C PHE A 15 6.31 6.90 -14.42
N ILE A 16 5.90 8.08 -14.88
CA ILE A 16 5.02 8.97 -14.11
C ILE A 16 3.69 8.27 -13.83
N HIS A 17 3.10 7.62 -14.84
CA HIS A 17 1.78 6.99 -14.69
C HIS A 17 1.81 5.81 -13.72
N LEU A 18 2.82 4.94 -13.80
CA LEU A 18 3.01 3.84 -12.85
C LEU A 18 3.19 4.33 -11.41
N ASN A 19 3.99 5.38 -11.23
CA ASN A 19 4.18 5.97 -9.91
C ASN A 19 2.88 6.54 -9.35
N THR A 20 2.10 7.24 -10.19
CA THR A 20 0.79 7.78 -9.78
C THR A 20 -0.16 6.66 -9.40
N LEU A 21 -0.32 5.62 -10.24
CA LEU A 21 -1.20 4.48 -9.94
C LEU A 21 -0.85 3.80 -8.63
N LYS A 22 0.44 3.51 -8.40
CA LYS A 22 0.89 2.86 -7.17
C LYS A 22 0.72 3.76 -5.95
N ARG A 23 0.97 5.08 -6.06
CA ARG A 23 0.68 6.04 -4.97
C ARG A 23 -0.81 6.08 -4.65
N THR A 24 -1.67 6.15 -5.65
CA THR A 24 -3.13 6.16 -5.47
C THR A 24 -3.59 4.88 -4.79
N ALA A 25 -3.10 3.70 -5.21
CA ALA A 25 -3.42 2.44 -4.55
C ALA A 25 -3.01 2.45 -3.06
N LEU A 26 -1.80 2.89 -2.75
CA LEU A 26 -1.33 2.98 -1.37
C LEU A 26 -2.13 3.99 -0.54
N THR A 27 -2.50 5.15 -1.10
CA THR A 27 -3.36 6.12 -0.41
C THR A 27 -4.73 5.51 -0.11
N ASN A 28 -5.35 4.85 -1.10
CA ASN A 28 -6.66 4.23 -0.91
C ASN A 28 -6.63 3.14 0.16
N THR A 29 -5.59 2.29 0.16
CA THR A 29 -5.46 1.25 1.19
C THR A 29 -5.15 1.85 2.57
N LYS A 30 -4.35 2.92 2.65
CA LYS A 30 -4.12 3.68 3.90
C LYS A 30 -5.43 4.21 4.47
N ASP A 31 -6.22 4.89 3.64
CA ASP A 31 -7.49 5.48 4.08
C ASP A 31 -8.48 4.40 4.51
N ALA A 32 -8.50 3.24 3.83
CA ALA A 32 -9.31 2.08 4.24
C ALA A 32 -8.87 1.47 5.60
N ILE A 33 -7.56 1.45 5.90
CA ILE A 33 -7.06 1.01 7.22
C ILE A 33 -7.58 1.98 8.30
N ILE A 34 -7.44 3.29 8.07
CA ILE A 34 -7.86 4.34 9.00
C ILE A 34 -9.37 4.30 9.24
N GLU A 35 -10.17 4.11 8.19
CA GLU A 35 -11.62 3.98 8.28
C GLU A 35 -12.03 2.78 9.14
N GLU A 36 -11.39 1.62 8.94
CA GLU A 36 -11.68 0.44 9.77
C GLU A 36 -11.26 0.66 11.23
N ILE A 37 -10.14 1.33 11.51
CA ILE A 37 -9.72 1.69 12.87
C ILE A 37 -10.74 2.64 13.53
N TYR A 38 -11.23 3.66 12.81
CA TYR A 38 -12.22 4.58 13.36
C TYR A 38 -13.59 3.94 13.56
N SER A 39 -13.95 2.93 12.75
CA SER A 39 -15.20 2.19 12.93
C SER A 39 -15.27 1.45 14.27
N LEU A 40 -14.12 1.13 14.90
CA LEU A 40 -14.07 0.56 16.25
C LEU A 40 -14.66 1.52 17.30
N LEU A 41 -14.49 2.84 17.11
CA LEU A 41 -15.05 3.85 18.01
C LEU A 41 -16.57 3.93 17.91
N GLU A 42 -17.13 3.67 16.73
CA GLU A 42 -18.57 3.63 16.51
C GLU A 42 -19.19 2.40 17.15
N ILE A 43 -18.56 1.23 16.99
CA ILE A 43 -19.01 -0.03 17.60
C ILE A 43 -18.95 0.05 19.12
N ASN A 44 -17.92 0.68 19.69
CA ASN A 44 -17.84 0.81 21.14
C ASN A 44 -19.00 1.61 21.74
N LYS A 45 -19.50 2.61 20.98
CA LYS A 45 -20.63 3.48 21.37
C LYS A 45 -21.99 2.83 21.16
N SER A 46 -22.10 1.72 20.45
CA SER A 46 -23.39 1.05 20.25
C SER A 46 -23.90 0.52 21.60
N ASP A 47 -25.22 0.40 21.78
CA ASP A 47 -25.81 -0.22 22.98
C ASP A 47 -25.96 -1.75 22.82
N GLU A 48 -25.12 -2.36 21.97
CA GLU A 48 -25.16 -3.80 21.70
C GLU A 48 -24.67 -4.63 22.90
N GLU A 49 -25.11 -5.90 22.96
CA GLU A 49 -24.67 -6.85 23.97
C GLU A 49 -23.13 -7.03 23.92
N PRO A 50 -22.46 -7.20 25.09
CA PRO A 50 -21.01 -7.27 25.15
C PRO A 50 -20.39 -8.36 24.25
N LEU A 51 -21.03 -9.53 24.20
CA LEU A 51 -20.60 -10.64 23.33
C LEU A 51 -20.69 -10.28 21.83
N VAL A 52 -21.71 -9.52 21.44
CA VAL A 52 -21.90 -9.07 20.05
C VAL A 52 -20.84 -8.02 19.71
N LYS A 53 -20.50 -7.13 20.65
CA LYS A 53 -19.39 -6.19 20.48
C LYS A 53 -18.07 -6.93 20.34
N GLU A 54 -17.74 -7.86 21.23
CA GLU A 54 -16.46 -8.59 21.20
C GLU A 54 -16.24 -9.33 19.88
N THR A 55 -17.27 -10.02 19.40
CA THR A 55 -17.23 -10.70 18.11
C THR A 55 -17.08 -9.73 16.93
N THR A 56 -17.76 -8.58 16.98
CA THR A 56 -17.66 -7.53 15.95
C THR A 56 -16.27 -6.88 15.94
N PHE A 57 -15.70 -6.57 17.12
CA PHE A 57 -14.33 -6.07 17.27
C PHE A 57 -13.31 -7.06 16.71
N SER A 58 -13.43 -8.35 17.06
CA SER A 58 -12.55 -9.40 16.55
C SER A 58 -12.56 -9.47 15.02
N HIS A 59 -13.74 -9.40 14.42
CA HIS A 59 -13.87 -9.37 12.96
C HIS A 59 -13.28 -8.09 12.33
N LYS A 60 -13.44 -6.94 12.99
CA LYS A 60 -12.83 -5.68 12.55
C LYS A 60 -11.31 -5.69 12.66
N PHE A 61 -10.76 -6.25 13.72
CA PHE A 61 -9.32 -6.45 13.87
C PHE A 61 -8.75 -7.33 12.75
N ALA A 62 -9.41 -8.43 12.42
CA ALA A 62 -9.01 -9.27 11.29
C ALA A 62 -9.05 -8.51 9.94
N ARG A 63 -10.04 -7.62 9.75
CA ARG A 63 -10.09 -6.75 8.56
C ARG A 63 -8.94 -5.75 8.52
N ILE A 64 -8.62 -5.11 9.64
CA ILE A 64 -7.48 -4.18 9.75
C ILE A 64 -6.19 -4.93 9.39
N GLU A 65 -5.96 -6.12 9.95
CA GLU A 65 -4.78 -6.94 9.64
C GLU A 65 -4.73 -7.30 8.15
N SER A 66 -5.86 -7.70 7.56
CA SER A 66 -5.95 -7.98 6.12
C SER A 66 -5.61 -6.76 5.26
N LYS A 67 -6.06 -5.57 5.65
CA LYS A 67 -5.78 -4.32 4.93
C LYS A 67 -4.33 -3.88 5.07
N VAL A 68 -3.73 -4.09 6.24
CA VAL A 68 -2.28 -3.90 6.45
C VAL A 68 -1.47 -4.86 5.58
N LYS A 69 -1.88 -6.13 5.47
CA LYS A 69 -1.26 -7.11 4.56
C LYS A 69 -1.38 -6.67 3.09
N GLU A 70 -2.54 -6.15 2.69
CA GLU A 70 -2.75 -5.58 1.35
C GLU A 70 -1.78 -4.42 1.07
N PHE A 71 -1.68 -3.48 2.02
CA PHE A 71 -0.75 -2.34 1.93
C PHE A 71 0.71 -2.78 1.78
N ASN A 72 1.14 -3.71 2.63
CA ASN A 72 2.49 -4.27 2.60
C ASN A 72 2.75 -5.07 1.30
N GLY A 73 1.73 -5.75 0.79
CA GLY A 73 1.76 -6.42 -0.51
C GLY A 73 2.03 -5.47 -1.67
N ILE A 74 1.36 -4.32 -1.71
CA ILE A 74 1.59 -3.27 -2.73
C ILE A 74 3.00 -2.70 -2.61
N CYS A 75 3.49 -2.51 -1.38
CA CYS A 75 4.86 -2.05 -1.10
C CYS A 75 5.93 -3.11 -1.40
N LYS A 76 5.56 -4.40 -1.45
CA LYS A 76 6.45 -5.57 -1.46
C LYS A 76 7.44 -5.58 -0.28
N ASN A 77 7.04 -4.97 0.82
CA ASN A 77 7.80 -4.81 2.06
C ASN A 77 6.83 -4.74 3.23
N ASN A 78 7.23 -5.25 4.39
CA ASN A 78 6.48 -5.08 5.63
C ASN A 78 6.79 -3.71 6.23
N LEU A 79 6.10 -2.66 5.75
CA LEU A 79 6.32 -1.29 6.23
C LEU A 79 5.49 -1.01 7.48
N ILE A 80 4.25 -1.48 7.50
CA ILE A 80 3.37 -1.40 8.66
C ILE A 80 3.43 -2.76 9.36
N GLU A 81 3.91 -2.78 10.59
CA GLU A 81 4.00 -4.01 11.39
C GLU A 81 2.82 -4.08 12.35
N THR A 82 2.00 -5.13 12.24
CA THR A 82 0.85 -5.35 13.13
C THR A 82 1.28 -5.77 14.54
N ASN A 83 2.55 -6.16 14.71
CA ASN A 83 3.16 -6.47 15.99
C ASN A 83 3.77 -5.23 16.67
N HIS A 84 3.65 -4.05 16.05
CA HIS A 84 4.06 -2.80 16.67
C HIS A 84 3.19 -2.52 17.89
N ASP A 85 3.76 -1.87 18.91
CA ASP A 85 3.09 -1.61 20.19
C ASP A 85 1.75 -0.88 19.97
N ASP A 86 1.74 0.15 19.13
CA ASP A 86 0.54 0.92 18.76
C ASP A 86 -0.62 0.05 18.20
N PHE A 87 -0.33 -1.04 17.48
CA PHE A 87 -1.34 -1.98 16.99
C PHE A 87 -1.67 -3.06 18.02
N THR A 88 -0.67 -3.56 18.73
CA THR A 88 -0.83 -4.60 19.74
C THR A 88 -1.74 -4.10 20.87
N GLU A 89 -1.54 -2.86 21.32
CA GLU A 89 -2.37 -2.23 22.33
C GLU A 89 -3.82 -2.05 21.87
N LEU A 90 -4.05 -1.78 20.58
CA LEU A 90 -5.38 -1.70 19.99
C LEU A 90 -6.06 -3.09 19.98
N PHE A 91 -5.33 -4.14 19.60
CA PHE A 91 -5.85 -5.51 19.51
C PHE A 91 -6.10 -6.17 20.88
N THR A 92 -5.40 -5.73 21.92
CA THR A 92 -5.60 -6.23 23.30
C THR A 92 -6.53 -5.34 24.13
N PHE A 93 -7.32 -4.47 23.49
CA PHE A 93 -8.27 -3.63 24.20
C PHE A 93 -9.38 -4.49 24.84
N ASP A 94 -9.56 -4.34 26.15
CA ASP A 94 -10.64 -4.96 26.90
C ASP A 94 -11.96 -4.22 26.63
N ILE A 95 -12.89 -4.90 25.97
CA ILE A 95 -14.17 -4.34 25.52
C ILE A 95 -15.18 -4.27 26.67
N ASP A 96 -15.05 -5.14 27.67
CA ASP A 96 -16.00 -5.24 28.78
C ASP A 96 -15.66 -4.24 29.90
N GLY A 97 -14.37 -3.95 30.10
CA GLY A 97 -13.87 -3.02 31.13
C GLY A 97 -13.36 -1.67 30.60
N GLY A 98 -13.26 -1.51 29.28
CA GLY A 98 -12.53 -0.41 28.66
C GLY A 98 -13.28 0.94 28.64
N ASN A 99 -12.63 1.99 29.14
CA ASN A 99 -13.11 3.35 28.99
C ASN A 99 -13.04 3.79 27.51
N GLN A 100 -14.13 4.33 26.97
CA GLN A 100 -14.24 4.95 25.63
C GLN A 100 -13.05 5.88 25.30
N GLN A 101 -12.57 6.62 26.30
CA GLN A 101 -11.46 7.55 26.14
C GLN A 101 -10.13 6.82 25.86
N ILE A 102 -9.91 5.65 26.47
CA ILE A 102 -8.72 4.82 26.26
C ILE A 102 -8.72 4.23 24.85
N LEU A 103 -9.88 3.73 24.38
CA LEU A 103 -10.00 3.23 23.01
C LEU A 103 -9.73 4.34 21.99
N THR A 104 -10.23 5.54 22.26
CA THR A 104 -10.03 6.71 21.41
C THR A 104 -8.55 7.04 21.25
N THR A 105 -7.80 7.07 22.36
CA THR A 105 -6.35 7.27 22.32
C THR A 105 -5.64 6.18 21.51
N LYS A 106 -5.96 4.90 21.76
CA LYS A 106 -5.36 3.77 21.03
C LYS A 106 -5.64 3.80 19.53
N CYS A 107 -6.86 4.15 19.13
CA CYS A 107 -7.20 4.34 17.72
C CYS A 107 -6.38 5.48 17.10
N TYR A 108 -6.19 6.60 17.80
CA TYR A 108 -5.37 7.71 17.31
C TYR A 108 -3.89 7.36 17.19
N ASP A 109 -3.33 6.63 18.16
CA ASP A 109 -1.93 6.20 18.12
C ASP A 109 -1.68 5.24 16.96
N ALA A 110 -2.58 4.27 16.73
CA ALA A 110 -2.51 3.37 15.59
C ALA A 110 -2.62 4.13 14.24
N VAL A 111 -3.52 5.12 14.14
CA VAL A 111 -3.65 5.96 12.94
C VAL A 111 -2.40 6.81 12.72
N ASP A 112 -1.85 7.45 13.75
CA ASP A 112 -0.63 8.25 13.65
C ASP A 112 0.55 7.38 13.20
N TYR A 113 0.68 6.15 13.72
CA TYR A 113 1.68 5.19 13.24
C TYR A 113 1.53 4.90 11.74
N VAL A 114 0.32 4.56 11.28
CA VAL A 114 0.04 4.31 9.86
C VAL A 114 0.39 5.52 8.98
N ASP A 115 0.00 6.73 9.40
CA ASP A 115 0.28 7.96 8.66
C ASP A 115 1.78 8.30 8.65
N ARG A 116 2.49 8.14 9.78
CA ARG A 116 3.95 8.35 9.85
C ARG A 116 4.70 7.40 8.93
N VAL A 117 4.36 6.11 8.94
CA VAL A 117 4.96 5.11 8.04
C VAL A 117 4.67 5.46 6.58
N PHE A 118 3.43 5.83 6.28
CA PHE A 118 3.03 6.23 4.93
C PHE A 118 3.79 7.47 4.44
N HIS A 119 3.89 8.53 5.26
CA HIS A 119 4.65 9.73 4.88
C HIS A 119 6.13 9.44 4.67
N ARG A 120 6.75 8.70 5.59
CA ARG A 120 8.17 8.37 5.52
C ARG A 120 8.52 7.60 4.25
N HIS A 121 7.70 6.61 3.90
CA HIS A 121 8.05 5.66 2.87
C HIS A 121 7.38 5.91 1.52
N THR A 122 6.15 6.40 1.51
CA THR A 122 5.32 6.55 0.30
C THR A 122 5.35 7.97 -0.25
N GLN A 123 5.30 9.01 0.59
CA GLN A 123 5.33 10.39 0.10
C GLN A 123 6.72 10.81 -0.36
N ASN A 124 7.79 10.42 0.36
CA ASN A 124 9.15 10.78 0.00
C ASN A 124 9.51 10.26 -1.41
N ARG A 125 9.83 11.19 -2.34
CA ARG A 125 10.11 10.88 -3.75
C ARG A 125 11.23 9.86 -3.93
N PHE A 126 12.28 9.96 -3.11
CA PHE A 126 13.42 9.03 -3.18
C PHE A 126 13.03 7.63 -2.68
N SER A 127 12.41 7.53 -1.51
CA SER A 127 11.97 6.24 -0.95
C SER A 127 11.00 5.52 -1.89
N PHE A 128 10.08 6.27 -2.49
CA PHE A 128 9.11 5.71 -3.42
C PHE A 128 9.76 5.17 -4.70
N PHE A 129 10.75 5.87 -5.25
CA PHE A 129 11.52 5.37 -6.39
C PHE A 129 12.19 4.02 -6.06
N TYR A 130 12.75 3.88 -4.86
CA TYR A 130 13.36 2.64 -4.39
C TYR A 130 12.36 1.46 -4.29
N MET A 131 11.08 1.72 -4.01
CA MET A 131 10.02 0.71 -4.04
C MET A 131 9.61 0.28 -5.46
N VAL A 132 9.77 1.14 -6.46
CA VAL A 132 9.30 0.90 -7.84
C VAL A 132 10.43 0.48 -8.79
N ARG A 133 11.70 0.66 -8.38
CA ARG A 133 12.88 0.42 -9.22
C ARG A 133 12.91 -0.94 -9.92
N TYR A 134 12.51 -2.01 -9.23
CA TYR A 134 12.54 -3.37 -9.79
C TYR A 134 11.44 -3.60 -10.84
N GLU A 135 10.27 -3.00 -10.65
CA GLU A 135 9.18 -3.04 -11.63
C GLU A 135 9.56 -2.30 -12.91
N LEU A 136 10.21 -1.14 -12.76
CA LEU A 136 10.72 -0.36 -13.89
C LEU A 136 11.84 -1.09 -14.63
N ALA A 137 12.79 -1.68 -13.91
CA ALA A 137 13.84 -2.49 -14.52
C ALA A 137 13.24 -3.67 -15.30
N GLY A 138 12.21 -4.32 -14.77
CA GLY A 138 11.49 -5.38 -15.47
C GLY A 138 10.81 -4.91 -16.77
N ILE A 139 10.14 -3.76 -16.74
CA ILE A 139 9.50 -3.19 -17.94
C ILE A 139 10.53 -2.85 -19.00
N VAL A 140 11.62 -2.17 -18.63
CA VAL A 140 12.70 -1.84 -19.55
C VAL A 140 13.33 -3.11 -20.14
N SER A 141 13.62 -4.11 -19.30
CA SER A 141 14.16 -5.40 -19.76
C SER A 141 13.23 -6.12 -20.74
N THR A 142 11.92 -6.07 -20.49
CA THR A 142 10.92 -6.71 -21.36
C THR A 142 10.85 -6.01 -22.72
N LEU A 143 10.85 -4.67 -22.73
CA LEU A 143 10.86 -3.88 -23.96
C LEU A 143 12.13 -4.12 -24.79
N VAL A 144 13.31 -4.18 -24.15
CA VAL A 144 14.57 -4.50 -24.81
C VAL A 144 14.53 -5.91 -25.39
N SER A 145 14.03 -6.89 -24.64
CA SER A 145 13.92 -8.28 -25.11
C SER A 145 13.00 -8.38 -26.33
N LEU A 146 11.85 -7.70 -26.31
CA LEU A 146 10.90 -7.68 -27.42
C LEU A 146 11.49 -7.00 -28.66
N TYR A 147 12.22 -5.89 -28.48
CA TYR A 147 12.94 -5.23 -29.55
C TYR A 147 14.00 -6.15 -30.20
N LEU A 148 14.79 -6.87 -29.39
CA LEU A 148 15.80 -7.81 -29.89
C LEU A 148 15.17 -8.95 -30.67
N ILE A 149 14.03 -9.50 -30.20
CA ILE A 149 13.29 -10.55 -30.91
C ILE A 149 12.84 -10.04 -32.29
N VAL A 150 12.27 -8.84 -32.35
CA VAL A 150 11.84 -8.24 -33.63
C VAL A 150 13.03 -8.09 -34.58
N LYS A 151 14.16 -7.55 -34.11
CA LYS A 151 15.38 -7.42 -34.93
C LYS A 151 15.92 -8.77 -35.41
N PHE A 152 15.88 -9.80 -34.56
CA PHE A 152 16.29 -11.16 -34.93
C PHE A 152 15.39 -11.76 -36.01
N VAL A 153 14.07 -11.59 -35.90
CA VAL A 153 13.10 -12.03 -36.91
C VAL A 153 13.35 -11.30 -38.23
N TYR A 154 13.52 -9.97 -38.22
CA TYR A 154 13.82 -9.20 -39.43
C TYR A 154 15.11 -9.65 -40.11
N TRP A 155 16.15 -9.98 -39.33
CA TRP A 155 17.40 -10.53 -39.86
C TRP A 155 17.20 -11.89 -40.54
N LEU A 156 16.45 -12.80 -39.91
CA LEU A 156 16.16 -14.13 -40.48
C LEU A 156 15.36 -14.08 -41.78
N PHE A 157 14.44 -13.12 -41.91
CA PHE A 157 13.58 -12.99 -43.10
C PHE A 157 14.12 -12.01 -44.15
N GLY A 158 15.41 -11.66 -44.09
CA GLY A 158 16.08 -10.90 -45.14
C GLY A 158 15.71 -9.41 -45.23
N GLY A 159 15.17 -8.82 -44.17
CA GLY A 159 14.97 -7.37 -44.09
C GLY A 159 16.32 -6.66 -43.96
N ASN A 160 16.57 -5.65 -44.80
CA ASN A 160 17.75 -4.78 -44.65
C ASN A 160 17.75 -4.13 -43.26
N ILE A 161 18.85 -4.32 -42.53
CA ILE A 161 19.05 -3.89 -41.13
C ILE A 161 19.09 -2.37 -40.97
#